data_AF-A0A4R3HXU4-F1
#
_entry.id   AF-A0A4R3HXU4-F1
#
_cell.length_a   1.000
_cell.length_b   1.000
_cell.length_c   1.000
_cell.angle_alpha   90.00
_cell.angle_beta   90.00
_cell.angle_gamma   90.00
#
_symmetry.space_group_name_H-M   'P 1'
#
loop_
_entity.id
_entity.type
_entity.pdbx_description
1 polymer ?
#
loop_
_entity_poly.entity_id
_entity_poly.type
_entity_poly.pdbx_seq_one_letter_code
_entity_poly.pdbx_strand_id
1 'polypeptide(L)'
;MKSIFSVTALLLISAGSFAGEAQNEATFNMMSSMMKQSMAQEIEPVAQCLGVSSAKLESIAVQVMDSCYSQHKNADSGKFPDILSNCVVQGMDKNVQGMGISEAKLNACKPGNDDDDEDDYAAIAPEQMMQHQAEDMAELEQAMAMMAKASEGTLAVISLPIYSNSQVIMHLVDGMEIREGQKALPGATFASPDSLDEILAFYQAELPEFKLFTMDNGDYLLIEGAPDDFDMMKNYNEYITMQHVYIQPITGGTVPFAPANSQSMIEIAYRPRS
;
A
#
# COMPACT_ATOMS: atom_id res chain seq x y z
N MET A 1 6.93 -22.05 22.47
CA MET A 1 7.88 -20.96 22.22
C MET A 1 7.14 -19.85 21.50
N LYS A 2 6.75 -18.79 22.20
CA LYS A 2 6.15 -17.57 21.60
C LYS A 2 7.30 -16.62 21.26
N SER A 3 7.38 -16.12 20.04
CA SER A 3 8.47 -15.22 19.59
C SER A 3 8.17 -13.75 19.90
N ILE A 4 9.22 -12.92 19.99
CA ILE A 4 9.16 -11.46 20.28
C ILE A 4 8.59 -10.68 19.11
N PHE A 5 8.80 -11.23 17.91
CA PHE A 5 8.33 -10.64 16.68
C PHE A 5 6.93 -11.17 16.38
N SER A 6 5.99 -11.00 17.31
CA SER A 6 4.58 -11.12 16.96
C SER A 6 4.21 -9.88 16.18
N VAL A 7 4.60 -9.88 14.91
CA VAL A 7 4.21 -8.88 13.94
C VAL A 7 2.71 -9.07 13.73
N THR A 8 1.89 -8.41 14.55
CA THR A 8 0.49 -8.16 14.22
C THR A 8 0.46 -7.08 13.14
N ALA A 9 1.06 -7.39 12.00
CA ALA A 9 0.79 -6.65 10.78
C ALA A 9 -0.58 -7.14 10.33
N LEU A 10 -1.62 -6.35 10.67
CA LEU A 10 -2.91 -6.44 10.02
C LEU A 10 -2.70 -6.05 8.55
N LEU A 11 -2.25 -7.02 7.77
CA LEU A 11 -2.06 -6.93 6.34
C LEU A 11 -3.45 -6.91 5.70
N LEU A 12 -3.97 -5.72 5.43
CA LEU A 12 -5.04 -5.50 4.46
C LEU A 12 -4.48 -5.78 3.06
N ILE A 13 -4.19 -7.05 2.76
CA ILE A 13 -3.98 -7.53 1.41
C ILE A 13 -5.38 -7.72 0.83
N SER A 14 -5.91 -6.67 0.19
CA SER A 14 -6.99 -6.85 -0.76
C SER A 14 -6.49 -7.79 -1.86
N ALA A 15 -7.03 -9.01 -1.85
CA ALA A 15 -6.75 -10.03 -2.84
C ALA A 15 -7.29 -9.60 -4.22
N GLY A 16 -6.50 -8.81 -4.94
CA GLY A 16 -6.53 -8.74 -6.40
C GLY A 16 -5.48 -9.71 -6.93
N SER A 17 -5.84 -10.54 -7.90
CA SER A 17 -4.96 -11.53 -8.51
C SER A 17 -3.70 -10.88 -9.11
N PHE A 18 -2.53 -11.10 -8.51
CA PHE A 18 -1.25 -10.58 -9.02
C PHE A 18 -0.41 -11.70 -9.64
N ALA A 19 -0.21 -11.62 -10.96
CA ALA A 19 0.72 -12.44 -11.70
C ALA A 19 1.69 -11.52 -12.45
N GLY A 20 2.86 -11.25 -11.85
CA GLY A 20 3.96 -10.56 -12.50
C GLY A 20 5.15 -10.30 -11.57
N GLU A 21 6.33 -10.85 -11.89
CA GLU A 21 7.55 -10.74 -11.06
C GLU A 21 8.03 -9.30 -10.80
N ALA A 22 7.67 -8.33 -11.63
CA ALA A 22 8.04 -6.91 -11.47
C ALA A 22 7.18 -6.18 -10.42
N GLN A 23 5.97 -6.66 -10.14
CA GLN A 23 5.02 -6.09 -9.19
C GLN A 23 5.45 -6.33 -7.73
N ASN A 24 6.25 -7.38 -7.52
CA ASN A 24 6.73 -7.81 -6.23
C ASN A 24 7.72 -6.83 -5.59
N GLU A 25 8.61 -6.20 -6.36
CA GLU A 25 9.66 -5.35 -5.80
C GLU A 25 9.15 -3.97 -5.38
N ALA A 26 8.26 -3.36 -6.16
CA ALA A 26 7.64 -2.07 -5.80
C ALA A 26 6.69 -2.20 -4.61
N THR A 27 5.86 -3.26 -4.59
CA THR A 27 4.96 -3.57 -3.47
C THR A 27 5.76 -3.92 -2.21
N PHE A 28 6.86 -4.66 -2.35
CA PHE A 28 7.77 -4.95 -1.24
C PHE A 28 8.45 -3.70 -0.69
N ASN A 29 8.92 -2.79 -1.55
CA ASN A 29 9.54 -1.54 -1.11
C ASN A 29 8.55 -0.63 -0.36
N MET A 30 7.30 -0.56 -0.84
CA MET A 30 6.22 0.17 -0.17
C MET A 30 5.86 -0.47 1.17
N MET A 31 5.68 -1.80 1.20
CA MET A 31 5.42 -2.56 2.42
C MET A 31 6.57 -2.47 3.43
N SER A 32 7.82 -2.48 2.95
CA SER A 32 9.03 -2.29 3.77
C SER A 32 9.07 -0.88 4.38
N SER A 33 8.70 0.15 3.61
CA SER A 33 8.64 1.53 4.11
C SER A 33 7.56 1.70 5.18
N MET A 34 6.36 1.15 4.96
CA MET A 34 5.28 1.17 5.95
C MET A 34 5.64 0.39 7.21
N MET A 35 6.28 -0.78 7.05
CA MET A 35 6.75 -1.59 8.17
C MET A 35 7.85 -0.88 8.97
N LYS A 36 8.79 -0.21 8.30
CA LYS A 36 9.80 0.63 9.00
C LYS A 36 9.14 1.73 9.82
N GLN A 37 8.11 2.38 9.27
CA GLN A 37 7.41 3.46 9.95
C GLN A 37 6.59 2.97 11.15
N SER A 38 5.90 1.84 11.03
CA SER A 38 5.15 1.24 12.14
C SER A 38 6.08 0.67 13.22
N MET A 39 7.16 -0.01 12.81
CA MET A 39 8.12 -0.59 13.74
C MET A 39 8.96 0.47 14.46
N ALA A 40 9.16 1.67 13.90
CA ALA A 40 9.99 2.70 14.52
C ALA A 40 9.56 3.08 15.94
N GLN A 41 8.26 3.02 16.25
CA GLN A 41 7.75 3.33 17.59
C GLN A 41 7.95 2.18 18.59
N GLU A 42 7.97 0.93 18.11
CA GLU A 42 8.08 -0.27 18.95
C GLU A 42 9.52 -0.82 19.06
N ILE A 43 10.39 -0.51 18.10
CA ILE A 43 11.78 -1.00 18.07
C ILE A 43 12.63 -0.36 19.16
N GLU A 44 12.47 0.93 19.42
CA GLU A 44 13.31 1.67 20.37
C GLU A 44 13.33 1.04 21.78
N PRO A 45 12.19 0.75 22.45
CA PRO A 45 12.21 0.12 23.77
C PRO A 45 12.81 -1.29 23.76
N VAL A 46 12.57 -2.07 22.70
CA VAL A 46 13.12 -3.42 22.54
C VAL A 46 14.63 -3.37 22.34
N ALA A 47 15.12 -2.47 21.47
CA ALA A 47 16.54 -2.27 21.21
C ALA A 47 17.29 -1.84 22.48
N GLN A 48 16.72 -0.91 23.24
CA GLN A 48 17.26 -0.46 24.53
C GLN A 48 17.36 -1.63 25.53
N CYS A 49 16.32 -2.45 25.66
CA CYS A 49 16.34 -3.60 26.56
C CYS A 49 17.39 -4.65 26.13
N LEU A 50 17.46 -4.93 24.83
CA LEU A 50 18.43 -5.86 24.26
C LEU A 50 19.87 -5.33 24.33
N GLY A 51 20.04 -4.02 24.53
CA GLY A 51 21.35 -3.36 24.58
C GLY A 51 21.98 -3.23 23.19
N VAL A 52 21.17 -3.07 22.15
CA VAL A 52 21.59 -2.86 20.76
C VAL A 52 21.04 -1.53 20.26
N SER A 53 21.61 -0.99 19.18
CA SER A 53 21.02 0.20 18.56
C SER A 53 19.78 -0.15 17.75
N SER A 54 18.79 0.73 17.76
CA SER A 54 17.56 0.62 16.96
C SER A 54 17.87 0.44 15.48
N ALA A 55 18.82 1.24 14.95
CA ALA A 55 19.30 1.10 13.58
C ALA A 55 19.88 -0.30 13.26
N LYS A 56 20.49 -0.97 14.24
CA LYS A 56 21.01 -2.34 14.04
C LYS A 56 19.87 -3.36 14.02
N LEU A 57 18.87 -3.20 14.89
CA LEU A 57 17.68 -4.05 14.92
C LEU A 57 16.84 -3.88 13.65
N GLU A 58 16.63 -2.65 13.20
CA GLU A 58 15.97 -2.31 11.92
C GLU A 58 16.68 -2.94 10.73
N SER A 59 18.01 -2.82 10.66
CA SER A 59 18.79 -3.43 9.59
C SER A 59 18.64 -4.95 9.54
N ILE A 60 18.51 -5.61 10.71
CA ILE A 60 18.29 -7.06 10.79
C ILE A 60 16.86 -7.38 10.34
N ALA A 61 15.86 -6.63 10.79
CA ALA A 61 14.46 -6.80 10.38
C ALA A 61 14.31 -6.72 8.86
N VAL A 62 14.91 -5.72 8.23
CA VAL A 62 14.89 -5.57 6.77
C VAL A 62 15.55 -6.74 6.06
N GLN A 63 16.73 -7.19 6.52
CA GLN A 63 17.44 -8.33 5.93
C GLN A 63 16.66 -9.64 6.05
N VAL A 64 16.05 -9.87 7.21
CA VAL A 64 15.22 -11.05 7.47
C VAL A 64 13.98 -11.02 6.60
N MET A 65 13.27 -9.89 6.52
CA MET A 65 12.11 -9.72 5.64
C MET A 65 12.45 -9.98 4.18
N ASP A 66 13.53 -9.40 3.67
CA ASP A 66 13.98 -9.57 2.28
C ASP A 66 14.34 -11.04 1.96
N SER A 67 15.08 -11.67 2.87
CA SER A 67 15.43 -13.09 2.74
C SER A 67 14.19 -13.99 2.77
N CYS A 68 13.27 -13.76 3.69
CA CYS A 68 12.06 -14.56 3.84
C CYS A 68 11.11 -14.37 2.66
N TYR A 69 10.94 -13.14 2.21
CA TYR A 69 10.16 -12.82 1.02
C TYR A 69 10.76 -13.51 -0.22
N SER A 70 12.06 -13.35 -0.46
CA SER A 70 12.74 -13.96 -1.61
C SER A 70 12.65 -15.48 -1.64
N GLN A 71 12.70 -16.13 -0.47
CA GLN A 71 12.57 -17.59 -0.35
C GLN A 71 11.15 -18.10 -0.58
N HIS A 72 10.14 -17.28 -0.27
CA HIS A 72 8.74 -17.70 -0.27
C HIS A 72 7.85 -16.95 -1.27
N LYS A 73 8.42 -16.11 -2.15
CA LYS A 73 7.67 -15.30 -3.13
C LYS A 73 6.74 -16.10 -4.06
N ASN A 74 6.99 -17.40 -4.20
CA ASN A 74 6.21 -18.32 -5.02
C ASN A 74 5.29 -19.25 -4.20
N ALA A 75 5.15 -19.01 -2.90
CA ALA A 75 4.28 -19.81 -2.06
C ALA A 75 2.81 -19.55 -2.41
N ASP A 76 1.96 -20.54 -2.14
CA ASP A 76 0.51 -20.44 -2.26
C ASP A 76 0.00 -19.18 -1.52
N SER A 77 -0.75 -18.33 -2.22
CA SER A 77 -1.25 -17.06 -1.70
C SER A 77 -2.11 -17.22 -0.44
N GLY A 78 -2.81 -18.35 -0.29
CA GLY A 78 -3.60 -18.65 0.91
C GLY A 78 -2.77 -19.01 2.14
N LYS A 79 -1.48 -19.31 1.97
CA LYS A 79 -0.54 -19.69 3.06
C LYS A 79 0.67 -18.76 3.17
N PHE A 80 0.85 -17.88 2.20
CA PHE A 80 1.98 -16.95 2.15
C PHE A 80 2.10 -16.09 3.42
N PRO A 81 1.01 -15.54 4.01
CA PRO A 81 1.12 -14.76 5.25
C PRO A 81 1.71 -15.57 6.42
N ASP A 82 1.23 -16.79 6.63
CA ASP A 82 1.70 -17.65 7.73
C ASP A 82 3.15 -18.09 7.51
N ILE A 83 3.52 -18.42 6.28
CA ILE A 83 4.88 -18.82 5.92
C ILE A 83 5.84 -17.66 6.12
N LEU A 84 5.48 -16.46 5.63
CA LEU A 84 6.28 -15.26 5.76
C LEU A 84 6.47 -14.88 7.23
N SER A 85 5.38 -14.84 8.00
CA SER A 85 5.41 -14.52 9.43
C SER A 85 6.33 -15.46 10.22
N ASN A 86 6.17 -16.78 10.04
CA ASN A 86 7.02 -17.77 10.71
C ASN A 86 8.49 -17.66 10.31
N CYS A 87 8.78 -17.41 9.03
CA CYS A 87 10.15 -17.21 8.55
C CYS A 87 10.77 -15.98 9.21
N VAL A 88 10.04 -14.87 9.29
CA VAL A 88 10.54 -13.61 9.85
C VAL A 88 10.84 -13.75 11.34
N VAL A 89 9.94 -14.37 12.08
CA VAL A 89 10.13 -14.74 13.50
C VAL A 89 11.43 -15.52 13.70
N GLN A 90 11.59 -16.63 12.96
CA GLN A 90 12.77 -17.49 13.11
C GLN A 90 14.06 -16.79 12.67
N GLY A 91 13.98 -16.00 11.60
CA GLY A 91 15.09 -15.22 11.08
C GLY A 91 15.56 -14.17 12.08
N MET A 92 14.62 -13.46 12.72
CA MET A 92 14.94 -12.47 13.75
C MET A 92 15.58 -13.12 14.98
N ASP A 93 14.97 -14.18 15.52
CA ASP A 93 15.49 -14.88 16.70
C ASP A 93 16.92 -15.39 16.44
N LYS A 94 17.17 -15.98 15.26
CA LYS A 94 18.49 -16.45 14.85
C LYS A 94 19.51 -15.32 14.73
N ASN A 95 19.14 -14.19 14.12
CA ASN A 95 20.06 -13.08 13.94
C ASN A 95 20.38 -12.38 15.26
N VAL A 96 19.39 -12.23 16.14
CA VAL A 96 19.58 -11.64 17.47
C VAL A 96 20.46 -12.52 18.36
N GLN A 97 20.25 -13.84 18.34
CA GLN A 97 21.16 -14.78 18.99
C GLN A 97 22.59 -14.72 18.43
N GLY A 98 22.73 -14.51 17.12
CA GLY A 98 24.01 -14.25 16.45
C GLY A 98 24.76 -13.02 16.97
N MET A 99 24.07 -12.08 17.63
CA MET A 99 24.68 -10.92 18.31
C MET A 99 25.12 -11.23 19.75
N GLY A 100 25.02 -12.48 20.21
CA GLY A 100 25.36 -12.88 21.57
C GLY A 100 24.27 -12.56 22.60
N ILE A 101 23.07 -12.21 22.16
CA ILE A 101 21.90 -12.03 23.03
C ILE A 101 21.33 -13.42 23.34
N SER A 102 21.24 -13.75 24.63
CA SER A 102 20.66 -15.02 25.06
C SER A 102 19.15 -15.03 24.85
N GLU A 103 18.58 -16.22 24.64
CA GLU A 103 17.13 -16.42 24.57
C GLU A 103 16.41 -15.89 25.83
N ALA A 104 17.04 -16.02 27.00
CA ALA A 104 16.51 -15.47 28.25
C ALA A 104 16.43 -13.94 28.22
N LYS A 105 17.48 -13.26 27.73
CA LYS A 105 17.48 -11.79 27.60
C LYS A 105 16.48 -11.34 26.54
N LEU A 106 16.41 -12.08 25.44
CA LEU A 106 15.41 -11.89 24.41
C LEU A 106 14.02 -11.91 25.07
N ASN A 107 13.64 -13.03 25.69
CA ASN A 107 12.33 -13.19 26.35
C ASN A 107 12.00 -12.10 27.37
N ALA A 108 12.98 -11.65 28.17
CA ALA A 108 12.79 -10.58 29.15
C ALA A 108 12.55 -9.20 28.51
N CYS A 109 12.90 -9.01 27.24
CA CYS A 109 12.72 -7.77 26.49
C CYS A 109 11.45 -7.77 25.62
N LYS A 110 10.57 -8.76 25.79
CA LYS A 110 9.27 -8.76 25.14
C LYS A 110 8.39 -7.66 25.75
N PRO A 111 7.78 -6.78 24.94
CA PRO A 111 6.73 -5.92 25.43
C PRO A 111 5.55 -6.80 25.91
N GLY A 112 5.27 -6.79 27.21
CA GLY A 112 4.04 -7.37 27.79
C GLY A 112 4.07 -8.82 28.28
N ASN A 113 5.21 -9.34 28.75
CA ASN A 113 5.25 -10.61 29.50
C ASN A 113 5.43 -10.36 31.01
N ASP A 114 4.38 -9.87 31.68
CA ASP A 114 4.25 -10.14 33.11
C ASP A 114 3.73 -11.59 33.21
N ASP A 115 4.62 -12.50 33.58
CA ASP A 115 4.46 -13.96 33.56
C ASP A 115 3.43 -14.52 34.58
N ASP A 116 2.45 -13.72 35.04
CA ASP A 116 1.36 -14.19 35.92
C ASP A 116 0.04 -14.50 35.18
N ASP A 117 -0.05 -14.23 33.87
CA ASP A 117 -1.22 -14.56 33.04
C ASP A 117 -0.90 -15.67 32.02
N GLU A 118 -0.54 -16.86 32.53
CA GLU A 118 -0.23 -18.05 31.73
C GLU A 118 -1.44 -18.66 30.97
N ASP A 119 -2.64 -18.07 31.06
CA ASP A 119 -3.83 -18.52 30.31
C ASP A 119 -4.47 -17.45 29.39
N ASP A 120 -3.95 -16.21 29.32
CA ASP A 120 -4.66 -15.09 28.66
C ASP A 120 -4.01 -14.56 27.37
N TYR A 121 -3.41 -15.46 26.58
CA TYR A 121 -3.23 -15.21 25.13
C TYR A 121 -4.41 -15.77 24.33
N ALA A 122 -5.54 -16.05 24.98
CA ALA A 122 -6.82 -16.31 24.36
C ALA A 122 -7.64 -15.01 24.40
N ALA A 123 -7.55 -14.25 23.31
CA ALA A 123 -8.31 -13.04 23.03
C ALA A 123 -7.74 -11.76 23.64
N ILE A 124 -7.08 -10.94 22.81
CA ILE A 124 -7.59 -9.56 22.72
C ILE A 124 -9.10 -9.75 22.57
N ALA A 125 -9.89 -9.41 23.60
CA ALA A 125 -11.34 -9.58 23.55
C ALA A 125 -11.76 -9.08 22.17
N PRO A 126 -12.54 -9.84 21.37
CA PRO A 126 -12.90 -9.40 20.03
C PRO A 126 -13.37 -7.94 20.01
N GLU A 127 -13.98 -7.46 21.10
CA GLU A 127 -14.28 -6.06 21.35
C GLU A 127 -13.07 -5.10 21.33
N GLN A 128 -11.95 -5.40 21.98
CA GLN A 128 -10.75 -4.55 21.98
C GLN A 128 -10.04 -4.53 20.62
N MET A 129 -10.04 -5.65 19.89
CA MET A 129 -9.50 -5.70 18.52
C MET A 129 -10.39 -4.92 17.55
N MET A 130 -11.72 -5.09 17.67
CA MET A 130 -12.69 -4.29 16.93
C MET A 130 -12.60 -2.81 17.28
N GLN A 131 -12.30 -2.47 18.54
CA GLN A 131 -12.17 -1.09 18.98
C GLN A 131 -10.91 -0.43 18.40
N HIS A 132 -9.74 -1.08 18.47
CA HIS A 132 -8.54 -0.56 17.82
C HIS A 132 -8.71 -0.45 16.30
N GLN A 133 -9.33 -1.44 15.67
CA GLN A 133 -9.64 -1.38 14.24
C GLN A 133 -10.61 -0.23 13.89
N ALA A 134 -11.60 0.02 14.74
CA ALA A 134 -12.53 1.14 14.56
C ALA A 134 -11.85 2.50 14.75
N GLU A 135 -10.93 2.61 15.70
CA GLU A 135 -10.13 3.82 15.95
C GLU A 135 -9.18 4.09 14.77
N ASP A 136 -8.46 3.07 14.28
CA ASP A 136 -7.58 3.18 13.10
C ASP A 136 -8.37 3.58 11.84
N MET A 137 -9.56 2.99 11.65
CA MET A 137 -10.45 3.34 10.54
C MET A 137 -10.96 4.78 10.65
N ALA A 138 -11.30 5.23 11.86
CA ALA A 138 -11.75 6.60 12.09
C ALA A 138 -10.64 7.63 11.85
N GLU A 139 -9.40 7.33 12.27
CA GLU A 139 -8.25 8.20 11.99
C GLU A 139 -7.96 8.27 10.49
N LEU A 140 -8.02 7.14 9.79
CA LEU A 140 -7.85 7.07 8.35
C LEU A 140 -8.95 7.85 7.61
N GLU A 141 -10.22 7.69 8.01
CA GLU A 141 -11.34 8.48 7.50
C GLU A 141 -11.12 9.98 7.69
N GLN A 142 -10.62 10.40 8.86
CA GLN A 142 -10.34 11.81 9.16
C GLN A 142 -9.19 12.36 8.30
N ALA A 143 -8.09 11.61 8.16
CA ALA A 143 -6.97 11.98 7.30
C ALA A 143 -7.42 12.16 5.84
N MET A 144 -8.26 11.26 5.36
CA MET A 144 -8.80 11.31 4.00
C MET A 144 -9.80 12.44 3.80
N ALA A 145 -10.67 12.70 4.77
CA ALA A 145 -11.55 13.88 4.74
C ALA A 145 -10.74 15.17 4.65
N MET A 146 -9.58 15.24 5.33
CA MET A 146 -8.66 16.36 5.20
C MET A 146 -8.01 16.43 3.82
N MET A 147 -7.59 15.30 3.22
CA MET A 147 -7.04 15.27 1.86
C MET A 147 -8.08 15.63 0.79
N ALA A 148 -9.29 15.09 0.87
CA ALA A 148 -10.40 15.42 -0.02
C ALA A 148 -10.74 16.92 0.06
N LYS A 149 -10.81 17.46 1.29
CA LYS A 149 -11.01 18.89 1.51
C LYS A 149 -9.85 19.74 0.97
N ALA A 150 -8.60 19.28 1.13
CA ALA A 150 -7.44 19.95 0.55
C ALA A 150 -7.44 19.92 -0.99
N SER A 151 -8.14 18.95 -1.57
CA SER A 151 -8.34 18.84 -3.02
C SER A 151 -9.43 19.80 -3.52
N GLU A 152 -10.31 20.33 -2.66
CA GLU A 152 -11.31 21.32 -3.06
C GLU A 152 -10.65 22.60 -3.60
N GLY A 153 -11.15 23.11 -4.73
CA GLY A 153 -10.64 24.33 -5.36
C GLY A 153 -9.34 24.16 -6.16
N THR A 154 -8.75 22.96 -6.16
CA THR A 154 -7.51 22.69 -6.93
C THR A 154 -7.78 22.10 -8.32
N LEU A 155 -9.01 21.64 -8.60
CA LEU A 155 -9.36 20.98 -9.87
C LEU A 155 -9.15 21.85 -11.12
N ALA A 156 -9.14 23.19 -10.96
CA ALA A 156 -8.93 24.12 -12.07
C ALA A 156 -7.55 23.98 -12.75
N VAL A 157 -6.56 23.41 -12.05
CA VAL A 157 -5.21 23.19 -12.61
C VAL A 157 -5.13 21.95 -13.51
N ILE A 158 -6.12 21.04 -13.43
CA ILE A 158 -6.18 19.81 -14.21
C ILE A 158 -6.44 20.17 -15.68
N SER A 159 -5.49 19.84 -16.56
CA SER A 159 -5.57 20.15 -17.99
C SER A 159 -6.48 19.19 -18.76
N LEU A 160 -6.57 17.94 -18.31
CA LEU A 160 -7.43 16.92 -18.89
C LEU A 160 -8.91 17.15 -18.53
N PRO A 161 -9.85 16.69 -19.38
CA PRO A 161 -11.29 16.77 -19.11
C PRO A 161 -11.62 15.98 -17.83
N ILE A 162 -12.54 16.49 -17.02
CA ILE A 162 -13.01 15.83 -15.80
C ILE A 162 -14.43 15.31 -16.07
N TYR A 163 -14.66 14.02 -15.83
CA TYR A 163 -15.98 13.42 -15.98
C TYR A 163 -16.97 14.06 -15.00
N SER A 164 -18.02 14.69 -15.53
CA SER A 164 -18.89 15.58 -14.73
C SER A 164 -19.70 14.87 -13.64
N ASN A 165 -20.05 13.60 -13.83
CA ASN A 165 -20.73 12.77 -12.83
C ASN A 165 -19.72 11.98 -11.99
N SER A 166 -18.67 12.65 -11.51
CA SER A 166 -17.68 12.07 -10.61
C SER A 166 -17.36 13.02 -9.46
N GLN A 167 -16.90 12.45 -8.35
CA GLN A 167 -16.47 13.19 -7.16
C GLN A 167 -14.98 12.96 -6.94
N VAL A 168 -14.23 14.03 -6.69
CA VAL A 168 -12.82 13.94 -6.34
C VAL A 168 -12.66 13.23 -4.99
N ILE A 169 -11.78 12.22 -4.95
CA ILE A 169 -11.35 11.52 -3.75
C ILE A 169 -10.05 12.12 -3.23
N MET A 170 -9.10 12.37 -4.15
CA MET A 170 -7.76 12.83 -3.82
C MET A 170 -7.17 13.62 -4.99
N HIS A 171 -6.38 14.64 -4.70
CA HIS A 171 -5.64 15.40 -5.68
C HIS A 171 -4.23 15.73 -5.19
N LEU A 172 -3.23 15.14 -5.84
CA LEU A 172 -1.81 15.40 -5.64
C LEU A 172 -1.35 16.43 -6.67
N VAL A 173 -1.58 17.71 -6.37
CA VAL A 173 -1.33 18.84 -7.30
C VAL A 173 0.13 18.92 -7.74
N ASP A 174 1.06 18.51 -6.89
CA ASP A 174 2.47 18.52 -7.19
C ASP A 174 2.97 17.19 -7.78
N GLY A 175 2.17 16.12 -7.79
CA GLY A 175 2.62 14.76 -8.05
C GLY A 175 3.38 14.16 -6.88
N MET A 176 3.91 12.94 -7.06
CA MET A 176 4.62 12.18 -6.03
C MET A 176 6.06 11.89 -6.45
N GLU A 177 7.01 12.08 -5.55
CA GLU A 177 8.38 11.59 -5.77
C GLU A 177 8.40 10.07 -5.58
N ILE A 178 8.71 9.34 -6.65
CA ILE A 178 8.70 7.88 -6.66
C ILE A 178 10.09 7.35 -6.28
N ARG A 179 11.14 8.06 -6.70
CA ARG A 179 12.56 7.81 -6.39
C ARG A 179 13.30 9.15 -6.43
N GLU A 180 14.52 9.18 -5.87
CA GLU A 180 15.36 10.38 -5.88
C GLU A 180 15.51 10.94 -7.30
N GLY A 181 14.97 12.15 -7.51
CA GLY A 181 15.01 12.85 -8.80
C GLY A 181 14.01 12.35 -9.85
N GLN A 182 13.13 11.40 -9.52
CA GLN A 182 12.07 10.90 -10.39
C GLN A 182 10.70 11.21 -9.77
N LYS A 183 9.98 12.12 -10.42
CA LYS A 183 8.68 12.61 -9.97
C LYS A 183 7.59 12.20 -10.94
N ALA A 184 6.55 11.56 -10.43
CA ALA A 184 5.33 11.30 -11.18
C ALA A 184 4.62 12.62 -11.51
N LEU A 185 3.81 12.61 -12.56
CA LEU A 185 2.94 13.76 -12.85
C LEU A 185 1.98 14.04 -11.68
N PRO A 186 1.50 15.30 -11.55
CA PRO A 186 0.30 15.59 -10.80
C PRO A 186 -0.83 14.63 -11.16
N GLY A 187 -1.56 14.18 -10.14
CA GLY A 187 -2.56 13.13 -10.27
C GLY A 187 -3.80 13.43 -9.43
N ALA A 188 -4.98 13.20 -10.00
CA ALA A 188 -6.25 13.30 -9.30
C ALA A 188 -7.06 12.02 -9.47
N THR A 189 -7.68 11.57 -8.38
CA THR A 189 -8.54 10.38 -8.37
C THR A 189 -9.97 10.80 -8.10
N PHE A 190 -10.90 10.22 -8.86
CA PHE A 190 -12.33 10.47 -8.78
C PHE A 190 -13.10 9.15 -8.66
N ALA A 191 -14.24 9.19 -7.99
CA ALA A 191 -15.20 8.10 -7.96
C ALA A 191 -16.49 8.51 -8.69
N SER A 192 -17.08 7.58 -9.43
CA SER A 192 -18.31 7.78 -10.19
C SER A 192 -19.30 6.64 -9.92
N PRO A 193 -20.61 6.94 -9.83
CA PRO A 193 -21.65 5.91 -9.81
C PRO A 193 -21.89 5.26 -11.17
N ASP A 194 -21.30 5.79 -12.25
CA ASP A 194 -21.52 5.29 -13.61
C ASP A 194 -20.59 4.12 -13.95
N SER A 195 -20.91 3.39 -15.01
CA SER A 195 -20.14 2.23 -15.47
C SER A 195 -18.84 2.64 -16.17
N LEU A 196 -17.92 1.68 -16.29
CA LEU A 196 -16.67 1.88 -17.01
C LEU A 196 -16.92 2.28 -18.47
N ASP A 197 -17.88 1.63 -19.15
CA ASP A 197 -18.18 1.89 -20.56
C ASP A 197 -18.69 3.32 -20.79
N GLU A 198 -19.51 3.84 -19.88
CA GLU A 198 -20.04 5.21 -19.96
C GLU A 198 -18.92 6.25 -19.80
N ILE A 199 -18.05 6.04 -18.81
CA ILE A 199 -16.90 6.88 -18.54
C ILE A 199 -15.89 6.80 -19.68
N LEU A 200 -15.61 5.60 -20.20
CA LEU A 200 -14.71 5.37 -21.32
C LEU A 200 -15.20 6.12 -22.57
N ALA A 201 -16.49 6.02 -22.88
CA ALA A 201 -17.08 6.70 -24.03
C ALA A 201 -16.89 8.23 -23.95
N PHE A 202 -17.04 8.82 -22.76
CA PHE A 202 -16.74 10.24 -22.54
C PHE A 202 -15.27 10.55 -22.85
N TYR A 203 -14.32 9.81 -22.27
CA TYR A 203 -12.91 10.12 -22.46
C TYR A 203 -12.43 9.88 -23.89
N GLN A 204 -12.95 8.87 -24.59
CA GLN A 204 -12.64 8.66 -26.00
C GLN A 204 -13.14 9.81 -26.89
N ALA A 205 -14.26 10.43 -26.54
CA ALA A 205 -14.78 11.58 -27.26
C ALA A 205 -13.97 12.85 -27.01
N GLU A 206 -13.56 13.10 -25.77
CA GLU A 206 -12.82 14.31 -25.37
C GLU A 206 -11.31 14.22 -25.65
N LEU A 207 -10.76 13.01 -25.73
CA LEU A 207 -9.32 12.73 -25.93
C LEU A 207 -9.07 11.87 -27.17
N PRO A 208 -9.40 12.33 -28.39
CA PRO A 208 -9.29 11.52 -29.61
C PRO A 208 -7.85 11.13 -29.98
N GLU A 209 -6.85 11.88 -29.48
CA GLU A 209 -5.44 11.62 -29.71
C GLU A 209 -4.81 10.65 -28.68
N PHE A 210 -5.55 10.28 -27.63
CA PHE A 210 -5.08 9.33 -26.62
C PHE A 210 -5.31 7.90 -27.13
N LYS A 211 -4.33 7.04 -26.91
CA LYS A 211 -4.46 5.61 -27.25
C LYS A 211 -5.13 4.87 -26.12
N LEU A 212 -6.10 4.02 -26.47
CA LEU A 212 -6.78 3.13 -25.54
C LEU A 212 -6.04 1.79 -25.44
N PHE A 213 -5.76 1.37 -24.20
CA PHE A 213 -5.34 0.03 -23.85
C PHE A 213 -6.37 -0.58 -22.90
N THR A 214 -6.77 -1.82 -23.20
CA THR A 214 -7.61 -2.62 -22.31
C THR A 214 -6.73 -3.58 -21.54
N MET A 215 -6.83 -3.55 -20.21
CA MET A 215 -6.05 -4.41 -19.32
C MET A 215 -6.75 -5.76 -19.12
N ASP A 216 -6.00 -6.80 -18.76
CA ASP A 216 -6.52 -8.16 -18.56
C ASP A 216 -7.58 -8.26 -17.45
N ASN A 217 -7.57 -7.32 -16.50
CA ASN A 217 -8.53 -7.24 -15.40
C ASN A 217 -9.82 -6.46 -15.75
N GLY A 218 -9.95 -5.97 -16.99
CA GLY A 218 -11.10 -5.19 -17.45
C GLY A 218 -10.97 -3.69 -17.27
N ASP A 219 -9.81 -3.20 -16.83
CA ASP A 219 -9.54 -1.76 -16.71
C ASP A 219 -9.23 -1.13 -18.07
N TYR A 220 -9.43 0.18 -18.16
CA TYR A 220 -9.10 0.97 -19.35
C TYR A 220 -8.03 2.01 -19.04
N LEU A 221 -7.05 2.11 -19.93
CA LEU A 221 -6.02 3.15 -19.91
C LEU A 221 -6.07 3.94 -21.21
N LEU A 222 -6.41 5.22 -21.13
CA LEU A 222 -6.20 6.18 -22.21
C LEU A 222 -4.90 6.93 -21.93
N ILE A 223 -3.94 6.90 -22.84
CA ILE A 223 -2.61 7.49 -22.61
C ILE A 223 -2.11 8.27 -23.83
N GLU A 224 -1.54 9.45 -23.58
CA GLU A 224 -1.01 10.34 -24.61
C GLU A 224 0.34 9.85 -25.13
N GLY A 225 0.47 9.67 -26.45
CA GLY A 225 1.77 9.44 -27.09
C GLY A 225 2.42 8.08 -26.82
N ALA A 226 1.69 7.12 -26.26
CA ALA A 226 2.20 5.76 -26.07
C ALA A 226 2.46 5.04 -27.41
N PRO A 227 3.45 4.14 -27.49
CA PRO A 227 3.62 3.25 -28.65
C PRO A 227 2.49 2.22 -28.74
N ASP A 228 2.29 1.58 -29.90
CA ASP A 228 1.19 0.62 -30.10
C ASP A 228 1.34 -0.66 -29.25
N ASP A 229 2.58 -0.99 -28.89
CA ASP A 229 2.95 -2.15 -28.07
C ASP A 229 3.22 -1.78 -26.60
N PHE A 230 2.71 -0.63 -26.15
CA PHE A 230 2.87 -0.16 -24.78
C PHE A 230 2.36 -1.20 -23.77
N ASP A 231 3.20 -1.50 -22.79
CA ASP A 231 2.90 -2.38 -21.67
C ASP A 231 3.18 -1.61 -20.39
N MET A 232 2.12 -1.24 -19.67
CA MET A 232 2.22 -0.40 -18.46
C MET A 232 3.22 -0.95 -17.43
N MET A 233 3.31 -2.29 -17.31
CA MET A 233 4.20 -2.93 -16.33
C MET A 233 5.65 -2.88 -16.77
N LYS A 234 5.93 -3.09 -18.06
CA LYS A 234 7.29 -2.97 -18.63
C LYS A 234 7.74 -1.52 -18.74
N ASN A 235 6.81 -0.61 -18.99
CA ASN A 235 7.04 0.81 -19.24
C ASN A 235 6.66 1.69 -18.04
N TYR A 236 6.65 1.16 -16.81
CA TYR A 236 6.15 1.86 -15.63
C TYR A 236 6.80 3.24 -15.40
N ASN A 237 8.11 3.36 -15.64
CA ASN A 237 8.81 4.65 -15.49
C ASN A 237 8.34 5.71 -16.50
N GLU A 238 7.96 5.29 -17.70
CA GLU A 238 7.42 6.18 -18.73
C GLU A 238 5.96 6.52 -18.38
N TYR A 239 5.16 5.50 -18.04
CA TYR A 239 3.77 5.61 -17.61
C TYR A 239 3.55 6.73 -16.59
N ILE A 240 4.31 6.74 -15.48
CA ILE A 240 4.15 7.74 -14.40
C ILE A 240 4.49 9.18 -14.83
N THR A 241 5.10 9.38 -15.99
CA THR A 241 5.48 10.69 -16.55
C THR A 241 4.64 11.11 -17.75
N MET A 242 3.70 10.26 -18.18
CA MET A 242 2.83 10.48 -19.33
C MET A 242 1.44 10.89 -18.87
N GLN A 243 0.80 11.78 -19.62
CA GLN A 243 -0.59 12.13 -19.34
C GLN A 243 -1.49 10.94 -19.67
N HIS A 244 -2.35 10.57 -18.73
CA HIS A 244 -3.24 9.44 -18.90
C HIS A 244 -4.51 9.55 -18.06
N VAL A 245 -5.51 8.78 -18.47
CA VAL A 245 -6.73 8.50 -17.73
C VAL A 245 -6.80 7.00 -17.54
N TYR A 246 -6.83 6.56 -16.28
CA TYR A 246 -7.00 5.16 -15.90
C TYR A 246 -8.37 4.96 -15.27
N ILE A 247 -9.15 4.01 -15.79
CA ILE A 247 -10.54 3.76 -15.39
C ILE A 247 -10.63 2.30 -14.93
N GLN A 248 -11.10 2.09 -13.71
CA GLN A 248 -11.18 0.75 -13.11
C GLN A 248 -12.47 0.56 -12.31
N PRO A 249 -12.97 -0.68 -12.14
CA PRO A 249 -14.15 -0.94 -11.35
C PRO A 249 -13.82 -0.84 -9.87
N ILE A 250 -14.76 -0.30 -9.09
CA ILE A 250 -14.71 -0.39 -7.63
C ILE A 250 -15.27 -1.76 -7.26
N THR A 251 -14.40 -2.69 -6.88
CA THR A 251 -14.79 -4.06 -6.49
C THR A 251 -14.59 -4.29 -5.00
N GLY A 252 -15.57 -4.81 -4.27
CA GLY A 252 -15.37 -5.41 -2.94
C GLY A 252 -14.56 -4.61 -1.90
N GLY A 253 -14.85 -3.31 -1.70
CA GLY A 253 -14.18 -2.49 -0.67
C GLY A 253 -12.73 -2.10 -0.99
N THR A 254 -12.27 -2.30 -2.23
CA THR A 254 -10.89 -2.03 -2.69
C THR A 254 -10.49 -0.57 -2.72
N VAL A 255 -11.47 0.34 -2.80
CA VAL A 255 -11.22 1.78 -2.68
C VAL A 255 -11.91 2.22 -1.41
N PRO A 256 -11.21 2.17 -0.26
CA PRO A 256 -11.77 2.78 0.93
C PRO A 256 -12.06 4.25 0.58
N PHE A 257 -13.19 4.79 1.03
CA PHE A 257 -13.61 6.18 0.84
C PHE A 257 -14.24 6.59 -0.50
N ALA A 258 -14.37 5.68 -1.49
CA ALA A 258 -15.30 5.96 -2.58
C ALA A 258 -16.75 6.07 -2.02
N PRO A 259 -17.59 6.99 -2.52
CA PRO A 259 -19.00 7.04 -2.15
C PRO A 259 -19.67 5.68 -2.29
N ALA A 260 -20.57 5.33 -1.38
CA ALA A 260 -21.15 3.99 -1.30
C ALA A 260 -21.90 3.55 -2.58
N ASN A 261 -22.31 4.51 -3.42
CA ASN A 261 -22.97 4.27 -4.70
C ASN A 261 -22.01 4.27 -5.91
N SER A 262 -20.70 4.41 -5.68
CA SER A 262 -19.71 4.43 -6.75
C SER A 262 -19.47 3.04 -7.32
N GLN A 263 -19.41 2.96 -8.65
CA GLN A 263 -19.14 1.74 -9.41
C GLN A 263 -17.75 1.77 -10.06
N SER A 264 -17.23 2.97 -10.32
CA SER A 264 -15.99 3.15 -11.07
C SER A 264 -15.09 4.19 -10.42
N MET A 265 -13.80 4.01 -10.58
CA MET A 265 -12.76 4.97 -10.21
C MET A 265 -12.05 5.47 -11.46
N ILE A 266 -11.67 6.73 -11.44
CA ILE A 266 -10.98 7.43 -12.52
C ILE A 266 -9.73 8.07 -11.92
N GLU A 267 -8.56 7.71 -12.41
CA GLU A 267 -7.31 8.41 -12.14
C GLU A 267 -6.94 9.25 -13.36
N ILE A 268 -6.57 10.50 -13.13
CA ILE A 268 -6.15 11.46 -14.15
C ILE A 268 -4.75 11.94 -13.78
N ALA A 269 -3.74 11.52 -14.55
CA ALA A 269 -2.40 12.08 -14.47
C ALA A 269 -2.22 13.13 -15.57
N TYR A 270 -1.79 14.33 -15.19
CA TYR A 270 -1.88 15.48 -16.08
C TYR A 270 -0.67 16.41 -15.96
N ARG A 271 -0.42 17.21 -17.01
CA ARG A 271 0.48 18.37 -16.94
C ARG A 271 -0.34 19.60 -16.59
N PRO A 272 0.02 20.40 -15.57
CA PRO A 272 -0.79 21.55 -15.16
C PRO A 272 -1.07 22.51 -16.32
N ARG A 273 -2.26 23.12 -16.34
CA ARG A 273 -2.55 24.22 -17.27
C ARG A 273 -1.55 25.37 -17.03
N SER A 274 -0.84 25.78 -18.08
CA SER A 274 0.05 26.94 -18.07
C SER A 274 -0.69 28.25 -17.90
#